data_AF-Q59153-F1
#
_entry.id   AF-Q59153-F1
#
_cell.length_a   1.000
_cell.length_b   1.000
_cell.length_c   1.000
_cell.angle_alpha   90.00
_cell.angle_beta   90.00
_cell.angle_gamma   90.00
#
_symmetry.space_group_name_H-M   'P 1'
#
loop_
_entity.id
_entity.type
_entity.pdbx_description
1 polymer ?
#
loop_
_entity_poly.entity_id
_entity_poly.type
_entity_poly.pdbx_seq_one_letter_code
_entity_poly.pdbx_strand_id
1 'polypeptide(L)' 'AFKYGTPPHGGIAYGFDRLCMLLLGLDSIRDTIAFPKVKDSSCPLTDAPSEVEPKQLRELHIKVDVVK' A
#
# COMPACT_ATOMS: atom_id res chain seq x y z
N ALA A 1 19.56 13.27 -12.73
CA ALA A 1 18.99 12.86 -14.03
C ALA A 1 18.83 14.03 -14.99
N PHE A 2 18.16 15.11 -14.62
CA PHE A 2 17.72 16.15 -15.57
C PHE A 2 18.77 17.12 -16.15
N LYS A 3 20.03 17.00 -15.73
CA LYS A 3 21.10 17.96 -16.11
C LYS A 3 21.79 17.64 -17.45
N TYR A 4 21.59 16.45 -18.01
CA TYR A 4 22.27 15.99 -19.22
C TYR A 4 21.30 15.83 -20.41
N GLY A 5 20.51 16.86 -20.70
CA GLY A 5 19.64 16.89 -21.88
C GLY A 5 18.40 16.00 -21.78
N THR A 6 17.67 16.07 -20.67
CA THR A 6 16.41 15.33 -20.55
C THR A 6 15.34 15.93 -21.48
N PRO A 7 14.64 15.10 -22.27
CA PRO A 7 13.63 15.56 -23.22
C PRO A 7 12.40 16.15 -22.49
N PRO A 8 11.58 16.96 -23.19
CA PRO A 8 10.25 17.29 -22.71
C PRO A 8 9.46 15.98 -22.57
N HIS A 9 9.00 15.69 -21.35
CA HIS A 9 8.29 14.45 -21.02
C HIS A 9 7.06 14.79 -20.18
N GLY A 10 5.98 14.04 -20.41
CA GLY A 10 4.73 14.12 -19.67
C GLY A 10 4.17 12.72 -19.48
N GLY A 11 3.42 12.52 -18.40
CA GLY A 11 2.82 11.23 -18.07
C GLY A 11 1.49 11.41 -17.36
N ILE A 12 0.70 10.34 -17.36
CA ILE A 12 -0.55 10.26 -16.61
C ILE A 12 -0.63 8.89 -15.94
N ALA A 13 -1.29 8.82 -14.79
CA ALA A 13 -1.58 7.58 -14.08
C ALA A 13 -3.08 7.47 -13.82
N TYR A 14 -3.63 6.26 -14.00
CA TYR A 14 -5.01 5.95 -13.69
C TYR A 14 -5.10 5.27 -12.33
N GLY A 15 -6.15 5.59 -11.56
CA GLY A 15 -6.55 4.80 -10.41
C GLY A 15 -7.28 3.54 -10.87
N PHE A 16 -6.53 2.48 -11.14
CA PHE A 16 -7.06 1.25 -11.75
C PHE A 16 -8.22 0.63 -10.96
N ASP A 17 -8.10 0.55 -9.64
CA ASP A 17 -9.13 -0.02 -8.77
C ASP A 17 -10.44 0.78 -8.84
N ARG A 18 -10.34 2.12 -8.94
CA ARG A 18 -11.49 3.01 -9.14
C ARG A 18 -12.06 2.90 -10.53
N LEU A 19 -11.21 2.77 -11.55
CA LEU A 19 -11.67 2.53 -12.92
C LEU A 19 -12.52 1.26 -12.99
N CYS A 20 -12.03 0.15 -12.44
CA CYS A 20 -12.80 -1.10 -12.36
C CYS A 20 -14.09 -0.93 -11.55
N MET A 21 -14.05 -0.22 -10.41
CA MET A 21 -15.23 0.02 -9.56
C MET A 21 -16.34 0.73 -10.34
N LEU A 22 -15.99 1.76 -11.11
CA LEU A 22 -16.93 2.50 -11.95
C LEU A 22 -17.47 1.65 -13.11
N LEU A 23 -16.60 0.86 -13.77
CA LEU A 23 -17.01 -0.03 -14.87
C LEU A 23 -17.95 -1.14 -14.40
N LEU A 24 -17.79 -1.60 -13.16
CA LEU A 24 -18.60 -2.65 -12.55
C LEU A 24 -19.83 -2.11 -11.78
N GLY A 25 -19.99 -0.79 -11.67
CA GLY A 25 -21.10 -0.16 -10.95
C GLY A 25 -21.10 -0.45 -9.44
N LEU A 26 -19.91 -0.59 -8.83
CA LEU A 26 -19.76 -0.93 -7.42
C LEU A 26 -19.68 0.35 -6.56
N ASP A 27 -20.21 0.29 -5.34
CA ASP A 27 -20.21 1.42 -4.40
C ASP A 27 -18.89 1.55 -3.62
N SER A 28 -18.11 0.47 -3.56
CA SER A 28 -16.87 0.40 -2.77
C SER A 28 -15.72 -0.19 -3.57
N ILE A 29 -14.56 0.47 -3.50
CA ILE A 29 -13.31 0.02 -4.11
C ILE A 29 -12.81 -1.29 -3.49
N ARG A 30 -13.26 -1.63 -2.28
CA ARG A 30 -12.88 -2.89 -1.64
C ARG A 30 -13.46 -4.09 -2.39
N ASP A 31 -14.54 -3.90 -3.14
CA ASP A 31 -15.21 -4.96 -3.88
C ASP A 31 -14.48 -5.31 -5.18
N THR A 32 -13.51 -4.48 -5.60
CA THR A 32 -12.62 -4.78 -6.74
C THR A 32 -11.29 -5.40 -6.33
N ILE A 33 -11.04 -5.56 -5.03
CA ILE A 33 -9.77 -6.04 -4.48
C ILE A 33 -10.02 -7.36 -3.76
N ALA A 34 -9.27 -8.42 -4.10
CA ALA A 34 -9.47 -9.75 -3.52
C ALA A 34 -9.30 -9.79 -1.98
N PHE A 35 -8.30 -9.06 -1.46
CA PHE A 35 -7.97 -9.03 -0.02
C PHE A 35 -7.86 -7.58 0.48
N PRO A 36 -9.00 -6.86 0.61
CA PRO A 36 -8.99 -5.46 0.98
C PRO A 36 -8.53 -5.28 2.44
N LYS A 37 -7.95 -4.12 2.73
CA LYS A 37 -7.62 -3.70 4.09
C LYS A 37 -8.77 -2.89 4.68
N VAL A 38 -8.93 -2.93 6.00
CA VAL A 38 -9.94 -2.12 6.70
C VAL A 38 -9.40 -0.71 7.00
N LYS A 39 -10.18 0.12 7.70
CA LYS A 39 -9.89 1.58 7.81
C LYS A 39 -8.60 1.88 8.58
N ASP A 40 -8.20 1.01 9.49
CA ASP A 40 -6.96 1.09 10.27
C ASP A 40 -5.76 0.46 9.53
N SER A 41 -5.92 0.11 8.25
CA SER A 41 -4.92 -0.58 7.41
C SER A 41 -4.65 -2.04 7.80
N SER A 42 -5.43 -2.63 8.71
CA SER A 42 -5.29 -4.05 9.05
C SER A 42 -5.92 -4.97 8.00
N CYS A 43 -5.44 -6.21 7.96
CA CYS A 43 -5.96 -7.30 7.16
C CYS A 43 -6.60 -8.35 8.07
N PRO A 44 -7.94 -8.40 8.15
CA PRO A 44 -8.63 -9.35 9.02
C PRO A 44 -8.38 -10.82 8.65
N LEU A 45 -8.10 -11.11 7.37
CA LEU A 45 -7.88 -12.48 6.89
C LEU A 45 -6.56 -13.08 7.39
N THR A 46 -5.51 -12.26 7.51
CA THR A 46 -4.15 -12.72 7.84
C THR A 46 -3.65 -12.20 9.18
N ASP A 47 -4.50 -11.48 9.93
CA ASP A 47 -4.15 -10.79 11.16
C ASP A 47 -2.88 -9.92 11.03
N ALA A 48 -2.85 -9.12 9.96
CA ALA A 48 -1.72 -8.22 9.66
C ALA A 48 -2.10 -6.75 9.88
N PRO A 49 -1.18 -5.86 10.31
CA PRO A 49 0.20 -6.14 10.68
C PRO A 49 0.29 -6.92 12.00
N SER A 50 1.39 -7.65 12.19
CA SER A 50 1.68 -8.41 13.40
C SER A 50 3.05 -8.02 13.97
N GLU A 51 3.27 -8.34 15.25
CA GLU A 51 4.56 -8.12 15.90
C GLU A 51 5.64 -9.04 15.31
N VAL A 52 6.86 -8.52 15.21
CA VAL A 52 8.05 -9.25 14.72
C VAL A 52 8.98 -9.60 15.87
N GLU A 53 9.78 -10.65 15.70
CA GLU A 53 10.71 -11.06 16.75
C GLU A 53 11.84 -10.04 16.97
N PRO A 54 12.28 -9.83 18.24
CA PRO A 54 13.40 -8.91 18.53
C PRO A 54 14.70 -9.26 17.81
N LYS A 55 14.90 -10.53 17.44
CA LYS A 55 16.06 -10.97 16.66
C LYS A 55 16.05 -10.35 15.26
N GLN A 56 14.90 -10.34 14.58
CA GLN A 56 14.74 -9.79 13.23
C GLN A 56 14.98 -8.27 13.23
N LEU A 57 14.51 -7.57 14.27
CA LEU A 57 14.76 -6.15 14.45
C LEU A 57 16.26 -5.84 14.63
N ARG A 58 16.98 -6.66 15.42
CA ARG A 58 18.44 -6.54 15.59
C ARG A 58 19.20 -6.78 14.29
N GLU A 59 18.82 -7.80 13.52
CA GLU A 59 19.44 -8.10 12.21
C GLU A 59 19.30 -6.92 11.23
N LEU A 60 18.16 -6.24 11.25
CA LEU A 60 17.90 -5.06 10.42
C LEU A 60 18.46 -3.75 11.02
N HIS A 61 19.02 -3.79 12.23
CA HIS A 61 19.50 -2.62 12.98
C HIS A 61 18.40 -1.57 13.22
N ILE A 62 17.16 -2.02 13.47
CA ILE A 62 15.98 -1.18 13.71
C ILE A 62 15.56 -1.31 15.18
N LYS A 63 15.10 -0.20 15.78
CA LYS A 63 14.43 -0.17 17.08
C LYS A 63 13.07 0.46 16.91
N VAL A 64 12.03 -0.16 17.47
CA VAL A 64 10.68 0.40 17.48
C VAL A 64 10.50 1.21 18.76
N ASP A 65 10.00 2.44 18.63
CA ASP A 65 9.65 3.32 19.74
C ASP A 65 8.12 3.38 19.87
N VAL A 66 7.52 2.30 20.36
CA VAL A 66 6.08 2.24 20.57
C VAL A 66 5.80 2.65 22.01
N VAL A 67 5.08 3.76 22.19
CA VAL A 67 4.44 4.09 23.46
C VAL A 67 3.29 3.09 23.64
N LYS A 68 3.39 2.23 24.64
CA LYS A 68 2.33 1.30 25.02
C LYS A 68 1.11 2.06 25.56
#